data_AF-A0A946AQ03-F1
#
_entry.id   AF-A0A946AQ03-F1
#
_cell.length_a   1.000
_cell.length_b   1.000
_cell.length_c   1.000
_cell.angle_alpha   90.00
_cell.angle_beta   90.00
_cell.angle_gamma   90.00
#
_symmetry.space_group_name_H-M   'P 1'
#
loop_
_entity.id
_entity.type
_entity.pdbx_description
1 polymer ?
#
loop_
_entity_poly.entity_id
_entity_poly.type
_entity_poly.pdbx_seq_one_letter_code
_entity_poly.pdbx_strand_id
1 'polypeptide(L)'
;MPDWLDVVVRSLLFVVVLFFITKWLGKKQLSELSFFEYVTGITIGSIGAEVVMGLERNMFHGVIGIVIFAAMPFLTGLLSLKSKAFRDFTE
;
A
#
# COMPACT_ATOMS: atom_id res chain seq x y z
N MET A 1 -15.96 18.40 14.01
CA MET A 1 -15.38 19.18 12.89
C MET A 1 -16.32 19.03 11.71
N PRO A 2 -16.40 20.00 10.78
CA PRO A 2 -17.16 19.82 9.54
C PRO A 2 -16.61 18.62 8.74
N ASP A 3 -17.48 17.84 8.10
CA ASP A 3 -17.09 16.59 7.43
C ASP A 3 -16.03 16.80 6.34
N TRP A 4 -16.14 17.89 5.59
CA TRP A 4 -15.15 18.26 4.56
C TRP A 4 -13.75 18.49 5.15
N LEU A 5 -13.65 18.97 6.39
CA LEU A 5 -12.38 19.22 7.06
C LEU A 5 -11.74 17.89 7.53
N ASP A 6 -12.56 16.92 7.95
CA ASP A 6 -12.09 15.56 8.30
C ASP A 6 -11.51 14.86 7.06
N VAL A 7 -12.20 14.96 5.92
CA VAL A 7 -11.72 14.43 4.63
C VAL A 7 -10.37 15.03 4.24
N VAL A 8 -10.20 16.35 4.39
CA VAL A 8 -8.93 17.03 4.09
C VAL A 8 -7.80 16.51 4.98
N VAL A 9 -8.02 16.44 6.29
CA VAL A 9 -7.00 15.97 7.24
C VAL A 9 -6.62 14.52 6.99
N ARG A 10 -7.61 13.64 6.78
CA ARG A 10 -7.37 12.23 6.46
C ARG A 10 -6.62 12.05 5.15
N SER A 11 -6.99 12.80 4.10
CA SER A 11 -6.32 12.73 2.80
C SER A 11 -4.86 13.13 2.89
N LEU A 12 -4.54 14.21 3.62
CA LEU A 12 -3.17 14.65 3.83
C LEU A 12 -2.36 13.61 4.62
N LEU A 13 -2.94 13.06 5.69
CA LEU A 13 -2.31 12.00 6.47
C LEU A 13 -2.07 10.75 5.61
N PHE A 14 -3.02 10.42 4.74
CA PHE A 14 -2.93 9.29 3.82
C PHE A 14 -1.76 9.43 2.84
N VAL A 15 -1.65 10.59 2.19
CA VAL A 15 -0.55 10.90 1.27
C VAL A 15 0.79 10.78 1.98
N VAL A 16 0.90 11.28 3.22
CA VAL A 16 2.13 11.17 4.02
C VAL A 16 2.49 9.71 4.30
N VAL A 17 1.52 8.91 4.76
CA VAL A 17 1.74 7.47 5.05
C VAL A 17 2.17 6.72 3.78
N LEU A 18 1.45 6.92 2.67
CA LEU A 18 1.79 6.28 1.41
C LEU A 18 3.17 6.68 0.90
N PHE A 19 3.52 7.96 1.03
CA PHE A 19 4.84 8.44 0.64
C PHE A 19 5.95 7.74 1.42
N PHE A 20 5.81 7.57 2.74
CA PHE A 20 6.81 6.86 3.53
C PHE A 20 6.88 5.37 3.19
N ILE A 21 5.72 4.73 2.94
CA ILE A 21 5.66 3.32 2.54
C ILE A 21 6.34 3.11 1.19
N THR A 22 5.95 3.88 0.17
CA THR A 22 6.56 3.81 -1.18
C THR A 22 8.05 4.16 -1.14
N LYS A 23 8.46 5.14 -0.34
CA LYS A 23 9.88 5.46 -0.14
C LYS A 23 10.66 4.31 0.51
N TRP A 24 10.07 3.58 1.44
CA TRP A 24 10.69 2.40 2.06
C TRP A 24 10.85 1.27 1.04
N LEU A 25 9.83 1.01 0.23
CA LEU A 25 9.87 -0.04 -0.78
C LEU A 25 10.95 0.19 -1.87
N GLY A 26 11.37 1.43 -2.10
CA GLY A 26 12.61 1.77 -2.83
C GLY A 26 12.44 2.03 -4.33
N LYS A 27 13.46 2.64 -4.96
CA LYS A 27 13.42 3.18 -6.34
C LYS A 27 13.17 2.16 -7.47
N LYS A 28 13.32 0.86 -7.22
CA LYS A 28 12.98 -0.19 -8.21
C LYS A 28 11.49 -0.22 -8.55
N GLN A 29 10.62 0.25 -7.65
CA GLN A 29 9.15 0.31 -7.86
C GLN A 29 8.67 1.26 -8.95
N LEU A 30 9.49 2.16 -9.49
CA LEU A 30 9.04 3.12 -10.51
C LEU A 30 9.52 2.79 -11.92
N SER A 31 10.52 1.90 -12.08
CA SER A 31 11.06 1.57 -13.42
C SER A 31 10.63 0.21 -13.95
N GLU A 32 10.32 -0.79 -13.10
CA GLU A 32 9.76 -2.09 -13.48
C GLU A 32 8.92 -2.66 -12.30
N LEU A 33 7.63 -2.31 -12.23
CA LEU A 33 6.74 -2.89 -11.21
C LEU A 33 6.51 -4.37 -11.52
N SER A 34 6.81 -5.24 -10.56
CA SER A 34 6.34 -6.63 -10.61
C SER A 34 4.82 -6.70 -10.56
N PHE A 35 4.24 -7.81 -11.04
CA PHE A 35 2.79 -8.03 -11.01
C PHE A 35 2.22 -7.88 -9.58
N PHE A 36 2.97 -8.33 -8.58
CA PHE A 36 2.61 -8.20 -7.16
C PHE A 36 2.64 -6.75 -6.66
N GLU A 37 3.64 -5.96 -7.05
CA GLU A 37 3.73 -4.55 -6.66
C GLU A 37 2.61 -3.72 -7.29
N TYR A 38 2.24 -4.02 -8.54
CA TYR A 38 1.10 -3.37 -9.21
C TYR A 38 -0.23 -3.65 -8.51
N VAL A 39 -0.56 -4.92 -8.25
CA VAL A 39 -1.78 -5.33 -7.54
C VAL A 39 -1.83 -4.74 -6.13
N THR A 40 -0.68 -4.71 -5.45
CA THR A 40 -0.54 -4.13 -4.11
C THR A 40 -0.80 -2.62 -4.14
N GLY A 41 -0.22 -1.89 -5.10
CA GLY A 41 -0.41 -0.44 -5.24
C GLY A 41 -1.86 -0.04 -5.44
N ILE A 42 -2.58 -0.76 -6.34
CA ILE A 42 -4.02 -0.54 -6.55
C ILE A 42 -4.80 -0.80 -5.27
N THR A 43 -4.54 -1.94 -4.61
CA THR A 43 -5.28 -2.33 -3.41
C THR A 43 -5.09 -1.33 -2.27
N ILE A 44 -3.85 -0.86 -2.06
CA ILE A 44 -3.53 0.19 -1.08
C ILE A 44 -4.27 1.50 -1.42
N GLY A 45 -4.31 1.88 -2.70
CA GLY A 45 -5.07 3.04 -3.16
C GLY A 45 -6.57 2.93 -2.89
N SER A 46 -7.16 1.76 -3.16
CA SER A 46 -8.57 1.48 -2.88
C SER A 46 -8.90 1.51 -1.39
N ILE A 47 -8.05 0.91 -0.54
CA ILE A 47 -8.20 0.99 0.93
C ILE A 47 -8.14 2.47 1.37
N GLY A 48 -7.26 3.26 0.76
CA GLY A 48 -7.16 4.68 1.02
C GLY A 48 -8.38 5.49 0.70
N ALA A 49 -8.91 5.31 -0.50
CA ALA A 49 -10.13 5.95 -0.94
C ALA A 49 -11.28 5.62 0.03
N GLU A 50 -11.42 4.35 0.41
CA GLU A 50 -12.44 3.89 1.36
C GLU A 50 -12.30 4.56 2.74
N VAL A 51 -11.07 4.66 3.26
CA VAL A 51 -10.76 5.27 4.57
C VAL A 51 -11.03 6.77 4.58
N VAL A 52 -10.74 7.46 3.46
CA VAL A 52 -10.99 8.89 3.28
C VAL A 52 -12.48 9.17 3.09
N MET A 53 -13.20 8.31 2.34
CA MET A 53 -14.63 8.48 2.08
C MET A 53 -15.52 8.06 3.24
N GLY A 54 -15.00 7.30 4.22
CA GLY A 54 -15.58 7.24 5.56
C GLY A 54 -17.01 6.71 5.63
N LEU A 55 -17.36 5.67 4.87
CA LEU A 55 -18.68 5.04 4.91
C LEU A 55 -18.83 4.06 6.11
N GLU A 56 -18.54 4.49 7.34
CA GLU A 56 -18.80 3.78 8.62
C GLU A 56 -17.71 2.87 9.23
N ARG A 57 -16.45 2.85 8.75
CA ARG A 57 -15.38 2.00 9.34
C ARG A 57 -14.27 2.76 10.08
N ASN A 58 -13.79 2.16 11.17
CA ASN A 58 -12.66 2.65 11.96
C ASN A 58 -11.40 2.78 11.07
N MET A 59 -10.87 4.01 10.96
CA MET A 59 -9.67 4.37 10.19
C MET A 59 -8.47 3.47 10.49
N PHE A 60 -8.39 2.94 11.72
CA PHE A 60 -7.34 2.02 12.14
C PHE A 60 -7.29 0.73 11.30
N HIS A 61 -8.45 0.21 10.86
CA HIS A 61 -8.49 -0.96 9.99
C HIS A 61 -7.86 -0.68 8.61
N GLY A 62 -8.02 0.55 8.11
CA GLY A 62 -7.38 1.00 6.89
C GLY A 62 -5.86 1.02 6.99
N VAL A 63 -5.35 1.58 8.09
CA VAL A 63 -3.91 1.62 8.37
C VAL A 63 -3.33 0.20 8.46
N ILE A 64 -3.99 -0.71 9.17
CA ILE A 64 -3.57 -2.12 9.25
C ILE A 64 -3.54 -2.75 7.85
N GLY A 65 -4.61 -2.57 7.06
CA GLY A 65 -4.70 -3.12 5.70
C GLY A 65 -3.54 -2.64 4.83
N ILE A 66 -3.23 -1.35 4.86
CA ILE A 66 -2.13 -0.77 4.09
C ILE A 66 -0.78 -1.33 4.54
N VAL A 67 -0.55 -1.49 5.84
CA VAL A 67 0.69 -2.08 6.36
C VAL A 67 0.85 -3.53 5.90
N ILE A 68 -0.21 -4.34 5.94
CA ILE A 68 -0.19 -5.73 5.48
C ILE A 68 0.11 -5.79 3.99
N PHE A 69 -0.62 -5.02 3.17
CA PHE A 69 -0.42 -5.01 1.73
C PHE A 69 0.96 -4.45 1.37
N ALA A 70 1.46 -3.43 2.06
CA ALA A 70 2.81 -2.92 1.87
C ALA A 70 3.91 -3.94 2.22
N ALA A 71 3.67 -4.82 3.20
CA ALA A 71 4.60 -5.89 3.56
C ALA A 71 4.66 -7.01 2.50
N MET A 72 3.59 -7.22 1.73
CA MET A 72 3.52 -8.31 0.76
C MET A 72 4.61 -8.25 -0.32
N PRO A 73 4.83 -7.12 -1.06
CA PRO A 73 5.93 -7.01 -2.01
C PRO A 73 7.31 -7.25 -1.40
N PHE A 74 7.50 -6.83 -0.15
CA PHE A 74 8.75 -7.06 0.56
C PHE A 74 8.96 -8.55 0.85
N LEU A 75 7.90 -9.24 1.32
CA LEU A 75 7.94 -10.68 1.57
C LEU A 75 8.14 -11.48 0.27
N THR A 76 7.46 -11.12 -0.81
CA THR A 76 7.65 -11.78 -2.12
C THR A 76 9.07 -11.57 -2.63
N GLY A 77 9.62 -10.36 -2.50
CA GLY A 77 11.03 -10.08 -2.83
C GLY A 77 12.01 -10.95 -2.03
N LEU A 78 11.80 -11.10 -0.72
CA LEU A 78 12.63 -11.97 0.13
C LEU A 78 12.53 -13.45 -0.26
N LEU A 79 11.32 -13.92 -0.58
CA LEU A 79 11.08 -15.30 -0.99
C LEU A 79 11.68 -15.60 -2.37
N SER A 80 11.60 -14.66 -3.31
CA SER A 80 12.22 -14.77 -4.64
C SER A 80 13.73 -14.82 -4.57
N LEU A 81 14.36 -14.17 -3.59
CA LEU A 81 15.80 -14.30 -3.35
C LEU A 81 16.20 -15.68 -2.78
N LYS A 82 15.30 -16.35 -2.05
CA LYS A 82 15.54 -17.67 -1.46
C LYS A 82 15.24 -18.84 -2.39
N SER A 83 14.28 -18.70 -3.31
CA SER A 83 13.82 -19.78 -4.17
C SER A 83 13.71 -19.35 -5.62
N LYS A 84 14.48 -20.01 -6.49
CA LYS A 84 14.40 -19.81 -7.94
C LYS A 84 13.02 -20.18 -8.49
N ALA A 85 12.41 -21.27 -8.00
CA ALA A 85 11.07 -21.69 -8.42
C ALA A 85 9.99 -20.69 -8.00
N PHE A 86 10.15 -20.03 -6.86
CA PHE A 86 9.22 -18.98 -6.43
C PHE A 86 9.42 -17.71 -7.26
N ARG A 87 10.68 -17.33 -7.50
CA ARG A 87 11.01 -16.19 -8.37
C ARG A 87 10.39 -16.37 -9.76
N ASP A 88 10.62 -17.52 -10.39
CA ASP A 88 10.11 -17.84 -11.74
C ASP A 88 8.56 -17.96 -11.78
N PHE A 89 7.88 -18.05 -10.64
CA PHE A 89 6.42 -18.03 -10.55
C PHE A 89 5.85 -16.60 -10.36
N THR A 90 6.60 -15.72 -9.69
CA THR A 90 6.15 -14.37 -9.34
C THR A 90 6.62 -13.25 -10.28
N GLU A 91 7.72 -13.49 -11.00
CA GLU A 91 8.28 -12.63 -12.05
C GLU A 91 7.92 -13.18 -13.43
#